data_AF-W5UTU8-F1
#
_entry.id   AF-W5UTU8-F1
#
_cell.length_a   1.000
_cell.length_b   1.000
_cell.length_c   1.000
_cell.angle_alpha   90.00
_cell.angle_beta   90.00
_cell.angle_gamma   90.00
#
_symmetry.space_group_name_H-M   'P 1'
#
loop_
_entity.id
_entity.type
_entity.pdbx_description
1 polymer ?
#
loop_
_entity_poly.entity_id
_entity_poly.type
_entity_poly.pdbx_seq_one_letter_code
_entity_poly.pdbx_strand_id
1 'polypeptide(L)'
;MNTIQKIGIYGGSFDPFHKGHQSVAQTAIEQLNLDELYLVPAWQNPTKKNSPLVTSEHRLKMLDLVKTNKIKVSDFEIRAQKVSYTIDTINYFVKKFPNAQLFLIIGSDNLKFFHKWKNYEQILELAQLVVYQRDYRISKSHINKYKLISLIAKPLNFNSTEIRQGNLNQCPAEISSYIAKNFLYIDVILKYQINNGERLKHCYNTAKMAASLAKAHNSDAKIAYYAGLLHDITKTWEPEKHRLFLENHHFGDVSKLLNYQLHQLSAAQFLKSNYPLPYPEIVRAIECHTSLCHQMNLLDKIVYVSDKIAIGRRFEGVQQLRKLALEDIDAVFKILVKQSAQLHKEEKNSDEQNELYKIHS
;
A
#
# COMPACT_ATOMS: atom_id res chain seq x y z
N MET A 1 -29.00 2.23 -38.36
CA MET A 1 -28.55 0.84 -38.18
C MET A 1 -28.31 0.63 -36.69
N ASN A 2 -29.00 -0.31 -36.03
CA ASN A 2 -28.65 -0.65 -34.64
C ASN A 2 -27.30 -1.36 -34.68
N THR A 3 -26.24 -0.64 -34.33
CA THR A 3 -24.90 -1.20 -34.18
C THR A 3 -24.90 -2.18 -33.02
N ILE A 4 -24.37 -3.39 -33.24
CA ILE A 4 -24.20 -4.39 -32.18
C ILE A 4 -23.31 -3.78 -31.09
N GLN A 5 -23.81 -3.77 -29.85
CA GLN A 5 -23.07 -3.25 -28.71
C GLN A 5 -21.85 -4.14 -28.44
N LYS A 6 -20.69 -3.54 -28.15
CA LYS A 6 -19.44 -4.24 -27.84
C LYS A 6 -19.07 -4.06 -26.38
N ILE A 7 -19.08 -5.16 -25.63
CA ILE A 7 -18.85 -5.17 -24.18
C ILE A 7 -17.56 -5.93 -23.85
N GLY A 8 -16.61 -5.25 -23.22
CA GLY A 8 -15.40 -5.87 -22.66
C GLY A 8 -15.63 -6.39 -21.25
N ILE A 9 -15.11 -7.59 -20.96
CA ILE A 9 -15.09 -8.20 -19.63
C ILE A 9 -13.63 -8.36 -19.24
N TYR A 10 -13.19 -7.60 -18.23
CA TYR A 10 -11.82 -7.65 -17.73
C TYR A 10 -11.78 -8.06 -16.26
N GLY A 11 -11.53 -9.36 -16.05
CA GLY A 11 -11.47 -9.96 -14.72
C GLY A 11 -10.10 -9.81 -14.06
N GLY A 12 -10.09 -9.70 -12.73
CA GLY A 12 -8.85 -9.64 -11.96
C GLY A 12 -9.08 -9.58 -10.45
N SER A 13 -8.04 -9.84 -9.66
CA SER A 13 -8.14 -9.64 -8.20
C SER A 13 -8.20 -8.16 -7.83
N PHE A 14 -7.57 -7.28 -8.63
CA PHE A 14 -7.49 -5.83 -8.42
C PHE A 14 -7.13 -5.46 -6.97
N ASP A 15 -6.02 -6.02 -6.50
CA ASP A 15 -5.55 -5.91 -5.12
C ASP A 15 -4.12 -5.35 -5.03
N PRO A 16 -3.90 -4.07 -5.40
CA PRO A 16 -4.88 -3.10 -5.93
C PRO A 16 -4.91 -3.04 -7.47
N PHE A 17 -5.87 -2.29 -8.02
CA PHE A 17 -5.83 -1.85 -9.42
C PHE A 17 -4.65 -0.89 -9.64
N HIS A 18 -4.00 -0.94 -10.80
CA HIS A 18 -2.73 -0.25 -11.04
C HIS A 18 -2.61 0.23 -12.49
N LYS A 19 -1.60 1.07 -12.80
CA LYS A 19 -1.39 1.68 -14.12
C LYS A 19 -1.30 0.66 -15.25
N GLY A 20 -0.78 -0.54 -14.97
CA GLY A 20 -0.79 -1.65 -15.92
C GLY A 20 -2.20 -2.09 -16.32
N HIS A 21 -3.11 -2.27 -15.34
CA HIS A 21 -4.52 -2.57 -15.61
C HIS A 21 -5.21 -1.44 -16.37
N GLN A 22 -4.92 -0.18 -16.01
CA GLN A 22 -5.47 1.01 -16.68
C GLN A 22 -5.08 1.05 -18.16
N SER A 23 -3.80 0.83 -18.46
CA SER A 23 -3.27 0.77 -19.83
C SER A 23 -3.96 -0.32 -20.66
N VAL A 24 -4.14 -1.51 -20.10
CA VAL A 24 -4.85 -2.61 -20.78
C VAL A 24 -6.31 -2.26 -21.05
N ALA A 25 -7.02 -1.73 -20.04
CA ALA A 25 -8.41 -1.35 -20.18
C ALA A 25 -8.61 -0.28 -21.27
N GLN A 26 -7.78 0.76 -21.26
CA GLN A 26 -7.83 1.83 -22.27
C GLN A 26 -7.50 1.30 -23.67
N THR A 27 -6.42 0.51 -23.79
CA THR A 27 -6.03 -0.10 -25.08
C THR A 27 -7.14 -0.99 -25.64
N ALA A 28 -7.81 -1.78 -24.80
CA ALA A 28 -8.91 -2.64 -25.22
C ALA A 28 -10.12 -1.82 -25.70
N ILE A 29 -10.47 -0.74 -25.00
CA ILE A 29 -11.54 0.17 -25.41
C ILE A 29 -11.26 0.76 -26.79
N GLU A 30 -10.03 1.23 -27.02
CA GLU A 30 -9.62 1.88 -28.27
C GLU A 30 -9.53 0.88 -29.43
N GLN A 31 -8.77 -0.22 -29.28
CA GLN A 31 -8.50 -1.15 -30.38
C GLN A 31 -9.73 -1.99 -30.78
N LEU A 32 -10.64 -2.28 -29.86
CA LEU A 32 -11.84 -3.07 -30.14
C LEU A 32 -13.07 -2.21 -30.43
N ASN A 33 -12.94 -0.89 -30.26
CA ASN A 33 -14.04 0.08 -30.27
C ASN A 33 -15.17 -0.34 -29.31
N LEU A 34 -14.83 -0.57 -28.04
CA LEU A 34 -15.82 -0.97 -27.03
C LEU A 34 -16.74 0.20 -26.67
N ASP A 35 -18.02 -0.12 -26.47
CA ASP A 35 -19.00 0.80 -25.88
C ASP A 35 -18.77 0.89 -24.38
N GLU A 36 -18.62 -0.25 -23.72
CA GLU A 36 -18.31 -0.35 -22.30
C GLU A 36 -17.29 -1.46 -22.02
N LEU A 37 -16.45 -1.24 -21.02
CA LEU A 37 -15.56 -2.25 -20.43
C LEU A 37 -15.90 -2.41 -18.96
N TYR A 38 -16.21 -3.63 -18.55
CA TYR A 38 -16.49 -3.98 -17.16
C TYR A 38 -15.25 -4.57 -16.50
N LEU A 39 -14.77 -3.89 -15.46
CA LEU A 39 -13.83 -4.44 -14.49
C LEU A 39 -14.61 -5.39 -13.57
N VAL A 40 -14.19 -6.65 -13.51
CA VAL A 40 -14.85 -7.69 -12.72
C VAL A 40 -13.89 -8.16 -11.62
N PRO A 41 -13.94 -7.56 -10.42
CA PRO A 41 -13.14 -8.02 -9.28
C PRO A 41 -13.57 -9.41 -8.84
N ALA A 42 -12.63 -10.35 -8.86
CA ALA A 42 -12.85 -11.69 -8.32
C ALA A 42 -13.11 -11.64 -6.81
N TRP A 43 -14.00 -12.48 -6.29
CA TRP A 43 -14.20 -12.64 -4.84
C TRP A 43 -12.93 -13.15 -4.16
N GLN A 44 -12.40 -14.26 -4.67
CA GLN A 44 -11.17 -14.89 -4.21
C GLN A 44 -10.40 -15.42 -5.42
N ASN A 45 -9.08 -15.33 -5.39
CA ASN A 45 -8.27 -15.99 -6.41
C ASN A 45 -8.22 -17.50 -6.12
N PRO A 46 -8.64 -18.38 -7.05
CA PRO A 46 -8.68 -19.83 -6.81
C PRO A 46 -7.30 -20.43 -6.46
N THR A 47 -6.21 -19.78 -6.85
CA THR A 47 -4.84 -20.29 -6.71
C THR A 47 -4.06 -19.66 -5.54
N LYS A 48 -4.62 -18.68 -4.82
CA LYS A 48 -3.91 -17.96 -3.74
C LYS A 48 -4.72 -17.97 -2.45
N LYS A 49 -4.33 -18.83 -1.49
CA LYS A 49 -5.05 -19.05 -0.20
C LYS A 49 -5.22 -17.79 0.66
N ASN A 50 -4.33 -16.80 0.55
CA ASN A 50 -4.35 -15.56 1.35
C ASN A 50 -4.49 -14.30 0.46
N SER A 51 -5.27 -14.36 -0.62
CA SER A 51 -5.50 -13.24 -1.53
C SER A 51 -6.99 -13.17 -1.90
N PRO A 52 -7.59 -11.97 -1.94
CA PRO A 52 -7.00 -10.64 -1.76
C PRO A 52 -6.60 -10.31 -0.31
N LEU A 53 -5.61 -9.42 -0.14
CA LEU A 53 -5.16 -8.93 1.18
C LEU A 53 -6.06 -7.84 1.75
N VAL A 54 -6.79 -7.10 0.91
CA VAL A 54 -7.80 -6.13 1.36
C VAL A 54 -9.21 -6.62 1.01
N THR A 55 -10.18 -6.14 1.78
CA THR A 55 -11.57 -6.55 1.67
C THR A 55 -12.14 -6.23 0.28
N SER A 56 -13.17 -7.00 -0.12
CA SER A 56 -13.95 -6.74 -1.34
C SER A 56 -14.50 -5.30 -1.38
N GLU A 57 -14.86 -4.74 -0.22
CA GLU A 57 -15.32 -3.35 -0.10
C GLU A 57 -14.23 -2.34 -0.50
N HIS A 58 -13.01 -2.47 0.02
CA HIS A 58 -11.92 -1.55 -0.35
C HIS A 58 -11.55 -1.69 -1.82
N ARG A 59 -11.55 -2.91 -2.37
CA ARG A 59 -11.29 -3.13 -3.80
C ARG A 59 -12.35 -2.48 -4.69
N LEU A 60 -13.62 -2.63 -4.34
CA LEU A 60 -14.72 -1.96 -5.06
C LEU A 60 -14.59 -0.44 -4.99
N LYS A 61 -14.30 0.12 -3.80
CA LYS A 61 -14.07 1.57 -3.64
C LYS A 61 -12.89 2.05 -4.50
N MET A 62 -11.78 1.31 -4.54
CA MET A 62 -10.64 1.65 -5.41
C MET A 62 -10.98 1.56 -6.91
N LEU A 63 -11.79 0.58 -7.31
CA LEU A 63 -12.24 0.45 -8.69
C LEU A 63 -13.25 1.53 -9.09
N ASP A 64 -14.05 2.02 -8.14
CA ASP A 64 -15.00 3.11 -8.41
C ASP A 64 -14.27 4.42 -8.76
N LEU A 65 -13.09 4.66 -8.16
CA LEU A 65 -12.23 5.82 -8.44
C LEU A 65 -11.68 5.86 -9.88
N VAL A 66 -11.69 4.75 -10.62
CA VAL A 66 -11.16 4.66 -11.99
C VAL A 66 -12.25 4.49 -13.05
N LYS A 67 -13.54 4.58 -12.66
CA LYS A 67 -14.65 4.52 -13.60
C LYS A 67 -14.65 5.73 -14.52
N THR A 68 -15.15 5.50 -15.73
CA THR A 68 -15.37 6.54 -16.73
C THR A 68 -16.74 6.35 -17.36
N ASN A 69 -17.05 7.13 -18.39
CA ASN A 69 -18.22 6.86 -19.23
C ASN A 69 -18.18 5.45 -19.84
N LYS A 70 -17.00 4.93 -20.20
CA LYS A 70 -16.81 3.61 -20.80
C LYS A 70 -16.36 2.53 -19.82
N ILE A 71 -15.62 2.88 -18.75
CA ILE A 71 -15.17 1.92 -17.74
C ILE A 71 -16.23 1.78 -16.65
N LYS A 72 -16.76 0.56 -16.48
CA LYS A 72 -17.75 0.17 -15.47
C LYS A 72 -17.15 -0.86 -14.52
N VAL A 73 -17.79 -1.08 -13.38
CA VAL A 73 -17.43 -2.12 -12.40
C VAL A 73 -18.61 -3.07 -12.24
N SER A 74 -18.34 -4.38 -12.28
CA SER A 74 -19.32 -5.41 -11.99
C SER A 74 -18.94 -6.14 -10.71
N ASP A 75 -19.75 -6.00 -9.67
CA ASP A 75 -19.58 -6.69 -8.39
C ASP A 75 -20.13 -8.13 -8.40
N PHE A 76 -20.50 -8.67 -9.56
CA PHE A 76 -21.14 -9.98 -9.71
C PHE A 76 -20.38 -11.10 -8.98
N GLU A 77 -19.07 -11.22 -9.24
CA GLU A 77 -18.26 -12.26 -8.61
C GLU A 77 -18.11 -12.02 -7.10
N ILE A 78 -18.02 -10.76 -6.66
CA ILE A 78 -17.98 -10.41 -5.23
C ILE A 78 -19.28 -10.83 -4.53
N ARG A 79 -20.45 -10.52 -5.13
CA ARG A 79 -21.76 -10.87 -4.57
C ARG A 79 -22.01 -12.36 -4.53
N ALA A 80 -21.37 -13.13 -5.41
CA ALA A 80 -21.48 -14.59 -5.39
C ALA A 80 -20.86 -15.24 -4.13
N GLN A 81 -19.97 -14.53 -3.42
CA GLN A 81 -19.29 -14.98 -2.19
C GLN A 81 -18.61 -16.36 -2.30
N LYS A 82 -18.23 -16.75 -3.51
CA LYS A 82 -17.54 -18.01 -3.81
C LYS A 82 -16.57 -17.81 -4.97
N VAL A 83 -15.65 -18.75 -5.13
CA VAL A 83 -14.82 -18.82 -6.33
C VAL A 83 -15.74 -18.90 -7.55
N SER A 84 -15.65 -17.89 -8.42
CA SER A 84 -16.46 -17.79 -9.64
C SER A 84 -15.64 -18.30 -10.82
N TYR A 85 -16.21 -19.21 -11.62
CA TYR A 85 -15.60 -19.62 -12.87
C TYR A 85 -15.92 -18.57 -13.95
N THR A 86 -14.97 -18.29 -14.84
CA THR A 86 -15.16 -17.29 -15.90
C THR A 86 -16.40 -17.54 -16.76
N ILE A 87 -16.78 -18.80 -16.98
CA ILE A 87 -18.01 -19.15 -17.71
C ILE A 87 -19.28 -18.66 -16.99
N ASP A 88 -19.31 -18.66 -15.65
CA ASP A 88 -20.44 -18.15 -14.88
C ASP A 88 -20.56 -16.62 -15.06
N THR A 89 -19.42 -15.93 -15.05
CA THR A 89 -19.33 -14.50 -15.33
C THR A 89 -19.80 -14.17 -16.75
N ILE A 90 -19.35 -14.92 -17.76
CA ILE A 90 -19.79 -14.71 -19.15
C ILE A 90 -21.29 -14.94 -19.28
N ASN A 91 -21.84 -16.01 -18.70
CA ASN A 91 -23.28 -16.27 -18.73
C ASN A 91 -24.10 -15.14 -18.08
N TYR A 92 -23.59 -14.52 -17.01
CA TYR A 92 -24.20 -13.32 -16.43
C TYR A 92 -24.22 -12.16 -17.45
N PHE A 93 -23.12 -11.91 -18.17
CA PHE A 93 -23.06 -10.86 -19.19
C PHE A 93 -23.92 -11.16 -20.42
N VAL A 94 -24.02 -12.42 -20.87
CA VAL A 94 -24.93 -12.83 -21.94
C VAL A 94 -26.38 -12.52 -21.56
N LYS A 95 -26.80 -12.85 -20.34
CA LYS A 95 -28.15 -12.53 -19.84
C LYS A 95 -28.38 -11.02 -19.72
N LYS A 96 -27.37 -10.28 -19.29
CA LYS A 96 -27.45 -8.82 -19.12
C LYS A 96 -27.46 -8.07 -20.45
N PHE A 97 -26.77 -8.58 -21.47
CA PHE A 97 -26.61 -7.96 -22.78
C PHE A 97 -26.86 -8.99 -23.90
N PRO A 98 -28.11 -9.42 -24.12
CA PRO A 98 -28.43 -10.55 -25.00
C PRO A 98 -28.06 -10.35 -26.48
N ASN A 99 -27.93 -9.10 -26.92
CA ASN A 99 -27.60 -8.75 -28.30
C ASN A 99 -26.20 -8.14 -28.46
N ALA A 100 -25.38 -8.16 -27.41
CA ALA A 100 -24.03 -7.59 -27.45
C ALA A 100 -22.99 -8.63 -27.88
N GLN A 101 -21.94 -8.15 -28.54
CA GLN A 101 -20.71 -8.91 -28.73
C GLN A 101 -19.84 -8.78 -27.47
N LEU A 102 -19.54 -9.90 -26.83
CA LEU A 102 -18.72 -9.96 -25.62
C LEU A 102 -17.24 -10.20 -25.96
N PHE A 103 -16.36 -9.50 -25.27
CA PHE A 103 -14.90 -9.64 -25.38
C PHE A 103 -14.30 -9.99 -24.02
N LEU A 104 -13.74 -11.20 -23.89
CA LEU A 104 -13.06 -11.62 -22.66
C LEU A 104 -11.58 -11.22 -22.73
N ILE A 105 -11.15 -10.31 -21.85
CA ILE A 105 -9.78 -9.77 -21.83
C ILE A 105 -8.96 -10.50 -20.76
N ILE A 106 -7.89 -11.18 -21.16
CA ILE A 106 -6.97 -11.89 -20.26
C ILE A 106 -5.50 -11.60 -20.58
N GLY A 107 -4.62 -11.80 -19.59
CA GLY A 107 -3.17 -11.72 -19.80
C GLY A 107 -2.61 -13.00 -20.43
N SER A 108 -1.47 -12.89 -21.12
CA SER A 108 -0.81 -14.04 -21.75
C SER A 108 -0.30 -15.10 -20.76
N ASP A 109 -0.16 -14.75 -19.48
CA ASP A 109 0.08 -15.68 -18.37
C ASP A 109 -1.07 -16.69 -18.18
N ASN A 110 -2.31 -16.25 -18.40
CA ASN A 110 -3.49 -17.10 -18.31
C ASN A 110 -3.71 -17.96 -19.57
N LEU A 111 -3.29 -17.46 -20.74
CA LEU A 111 -3.46 -18.14 -22.03
C LEU A 111 -2.86 -19.56 -22.02
N LYS A 112 -1.70 -19.73 -21.37
CA LYS A 112 -1.01 -21.03 -21.24
C LYS A 112 -1.90 -22.12 -20.64
N PHE A 113 -2.79 -21.75 -19.71
CA PHE A 113 -3.65 -22.67 -18.97
C PHE A 113 -5.12 -22.54 -19.36
N PHE A 114 -5.45 -21.77 -20.39
CA PHE A 114 -6.83 -21.48 -20.79
C PHE A 114 -7.64 -22.74 -21.14
N HIS A 115 -7.01 -23.72 -21.80
CA HIS A 115 -7.63 -25.03 -22.09
C HIS A 115 -8.05 -25.83 -20.84
N LYS A 116 -7.57 -25.45 -19.64
CA LYS A 116 -7.95 -26.06 -18.36
C LYS A 116 -9.08 -25.30 -17.66
N TRP A 117 -9.52 -24.18 -18.22
CA TRP A 117 -10.62 -23.42 -17.64
C TRP A 117 -11.92 -24.20 -17.82
N LYS A 118 -12.78 -24.13 -16.80
CA LYS A 118 -14.10 -24.76 -16.83
C LYS A 118 -14.87 -24.26 -18.06
N ASN A 119 -15.30 -25.18 -18.91
CA ASN A 119 -16.07 -24.92 -20.13
C ASN A 119 -15.37 -23.94 -21.11
N TYR A 120 -14.05 -24.06 -21.29
CA TYR A 120 -13.30 -23.13 -22.14
C TYR A 120 -13.79 -23.06 -23.60
N GLU A 121 -14.35 -24.14 -24.16
CA GLU A 121 -14.93 -24.15 -25.51
C GLU A 121 -16.19 -23.27 -25.58
N GLN A 122 -17.09 -23.42 -24.60
CA GLN A 122 -18.26 -22.57 -24.47
C GLN A 122 -17.89 -21.09 -24.24
N ILE A 123 -16.79 -20.82 -23.55
CA ILE A 123 -16.26 -19.45 -23.41
C ILE A 123 -15.94 -18.86 -24.79
N LEU A 124 -15.31 -19.64 -25.69
CA LEU A 124 -14.96 -19.19 -27.04
C LEU A 124 -16.18 -19.01 -27.95
N GLU A 125 -17.27 -19.72 -27.68
CA GLU A 125 -18.56 -19.55 -28.38
C GLU A 125 -19.29 -18.28 -27.93
N LEU A 126 -19.27 -17.99 -26.63
CA LEU A 126 -20.02 -16.88 -26.02
C LEU A 126 -19.27 -15.55 -26.02
N ALA A 127 -17.94 -15.56 -26.12
CA ALA A 127 -17.12 -14.35 -26.08
C ALA A 127 -15.87 -14.47 -26.97
N GLN A 128 -15.55 -13.36 -27.65
CA GLN A 128 -14.27 -13.22 -28.35
C GLN A 128 -13.13 -13.16 -27.33
N LEU A 129 -12.22 -14.13 -27.39
CA LEU A 129 -11.03 -14.13 -26.55
C LEU A 129 -10.07 -13.03 -27.01
N VAL A 130 -9.65 -12.18 -26.06
CA VAL A 130 -8.72 -11.08 -26.27
C VAL A 130 -7.55 -11.24 -25.29
N VAL A 131 -6.33 -11.23 -25.80
CA VAL A 131 -5.13 -11.47 -24.98
C VAL A 131 -4.15 -10.31 -25.11
N TYR A 132 -3.71 -9.76 -23.98
CA TYR A 132 -2.58 -8.82 -23.94
C TYR A 132 -1.31 -9.52 -23.47
N GLN A 133 -0.17 -9.10 -24.01
CA GLN A 133 1.12 -9.67 -23.65
C GLN A 133 1.58 -9.14 -22.27
N ARG A 134 1.84 -10.06 -21.33
CA ARG A 134 2.57 -9.80 -20.07
C ARG A 134 3.97 -10.39 -20.14
N ASP A 135 4.06 -11.68 -19.83
CA ASP A 135 5.34 -12.37 -19.63
C ASP A 135 5.58 -13.45 -20.70
N TYR A 136 4.52 -13.84 -21.40
CA TYR A 136 4.53 -14.89 -22.42
C TYR A 136 4.23 -14.30 -23.79
N ARG A 137 5.10 -14.56 -24.77
CA ARG A 137 4.89 -14.16 -26.17
C ARG A 137 3.74 -14.95 -26.77
N ILE A 138 2.78 -14.24 -27.35
CA ILE A 138 1.64 -14.86 -28.02
C ILE A 138 2.11 -15.43 -29.36
N SER A 139 2.07 -16.76 -29.53
CA SER A 139 2.48 -17.43 -30.77
C SER A 139 1.35 -17.42 -31.81
N LYS A 140 1.71 -17.51 -33.10
CA LYS A 140 0.74 -17.67 -34.20
C LYS A 140 -0.14 -18.92 -34.03
N SER A 141 0.40 -19.99 -33.46
CA SER A 141 -0.36 -21.21 -33.17
C SER A 141 -1.49 -20.99 -32.16
N HIS A 142 -1.25 -20.21 -31.09
CA HIS A 142 -2.31 -19.85 -30.14
C HIS A 142 -3.37 -18.96 -30.78
N ILE A 143 -2.94 -18.02 -31.63
CA ILE A 143 -3.84 -17.13 -32.38
C ILE A 143 -4.79 -17.95 -33.24
N ASN A 144 -4.25 -18.87 -34.03
CA ASN A 144 -5.07 -19.71 -34.91
C ASN A 144 -5.95 -20.69 -34.14
N LYS A 145 -5.43 -21.29 -33.05
CA LYS A 145 -6.17 -22.29 -32.26
C LYS A 145 -7.42 -21.71 -31.60
N TYR A 146 -7.30 -20.54 -30.96
CA TYR A 146 -8.40 -19.93 -30.21
C TYR A 146 -9.08 -18.79 -30.96
N LYS A 147 -8.64 -18.49 -32.18
CA LYS A 147 -9.09 -17.33 -32.98
C LYS A 147 -9.07 -16.03 -32.14
N LEU A 148 -8.07 -15.88 -31.27
CA LEU A 148 -8.00 -14.78 -30.32
C LEU A 148 -7.53 -13.48 -30.99
N ILE A 149 -7.92 -12.34 -30.41
CA ILE A 149 -7.38 -11.02 -30.76
C ILE A 149 -6.20 -10.72 -29.83
N SER A 150 -5.05 -10.36 -30.41
CA SER A 150 -3.89 -9.91 -29.63
C SER A 150 -3.96 -8.39 -29.44
N LEU A 151 -4.02 -7.92 -28.20
CA LEU A 151 -3.91 -6.50 -27.90
C LEU A 151 -2.45 -6.08 -27.95
N ILE A 152 -2.18 -5.02 -28.72
CA ILE A 152 -0.87 -4.38 -28.77
C ILE A 152 -0.87 -3.30 -27.69
N ALA A 153 -0.72 -3.70 -26.43
CA ALA A 153 -0.57 -2.78 -25.31
C ALA A 153 0.91 -2.49 -25.07
N LYS A 154 1.26 -1.25 -24.67
CA LYS A 154 2.61 -0.95 -24.16
C LYS A 154 2.81 -1.77 -22.88
N PRO A 155 3.83 -2.65 -22.80
CA PRO A 155 4.06 -3.46 -21.62
C PRO A 155 4.46 -2.54 -20.47
N LEU A 156 3.51 -2.29 -19.56
CA LEU A 156 3.81 -1.70 -18.27
C LEU A 156 4.00 -2.85 -17.29
N ASN A 157 5.26 -3.14 -16.96
CA ASN A 157 5.61 -4.20 -16.03
C ASN A 157 5.37 -3.74 -14.58
N PHE A 158 4.10 -3.49 -14.26
CA PHE A 158 3.64 -3.19 -12.91
C PHE A 158 2.98 -4.42 -12.33
N ASN A 159 3.30 -4.73 -11.08
CA ASN A 159 2.70 -5.86 -10.39
C ASN A 159 2.16 -5.42 -9.02
N SER A 160 0.97 -5.92 -8.68
CA SER A 160 0.35 -5.64 -7.38
C SER A 160 1.23 -6.08 -6.20
N THR A 161 2.19 -6.98 -6.38
CA THR A 161 3.07 -7.41 -5.28
C THR A 161 4.01 -6.29 -4.83
N GLU A 162 4.68 -5.60 -5.75
CA GLU A 162 5.55 -4.46 -5.46
C GLU A 162 4.77 -3.28 -4.87
N ILE A 163 3.54 -3.06 -5.34
CA ILE A 163 2.65 -2.04 -4.75
C ILE A 163 2.37 -2.36 -3.27
N ARG A 164 2.03 -3.61 -2.96
CA ARG A 164 1.79 -4.06 -1.57
C ARG A 164 3.06 -4.06 -0.71
N GLN A 165 4.25 -3.91 -1.31
CA GLN A 165 5.54 -3.74 -0.64
C GLN A 165 5.95 -2.27 -0.47
N GLY A 166 5.15 -1.33 -0.97
CA GLY A 166 5.31 0.11 -0.73
C GLY A 166 5.60 0.94 -1.98
N ASN A 167 5.55 0.37 -3.18
CA ASN A 167 5.69 1.13 -4.43
C ASN A 167 4.33 1.60 -4.95
N LEU A 168 3.65 2.50 -4.21
CA LEU A 168 2.32 2.96 -4.60
C LEU A 168 2.31 3.83 -5.87
N ASN A 169 3.46 4.33 -6.32
CA ASN A 169 3.61 5.13 -7.54
C ASN A 169 3.18 4.38 -8.81
N GLN A 170 3.05 3.05 -8.76
CA GLN A 170 2.52 2.24 -9.85
C GLN A 170 0.98 2.27 -9.93
N CYS A 171 0.28 2.86 -8.96
CA CYS A 171 -1.15 3.09 -8.99
C CYS A 171 -1.51 4.45 -9.61
N PRO A 172 -2.72 4.63 -10.15
CA PRO A 172 -3.33 5.94 -10.31
C PRO A 172 -3.31 6.72 -8.98
N ALA A 173 -3.17 8.04 -9.05
CA ALA A 173 -2.97 8.90 -7.87
C ALA A 173 -4.15 8.83 -6.89
N GLU A 174 -5.36 8.66 -7.41
CA GLU A 174 -6.60 8.52 -6.63
C GLU A 174 -6.56 7.23 -5.80
N ILE A 175 -6.06 6.15 -6.39
CA ILE A 175 -5.92 4.85 -5.72
C ILE A 175 -4.80 4.90 -4.67
N SER A 176 -3.63 5.45 -4.99
CA SER A 176 -2.53 5.56 -4.00
C SER A 176 -2.94 6.44 -2.82
N SER A 177 -3.64 7.55 -3.07
CA SER A 177 -4.22 8.41 -2.02
C SER A 177 -5.25 7.68 -1.18
N TYR A 178 -6.12 6.89 -1.80
CA TYR A 178 -7.11 6.08 -1.08
C TYR A 178 -6.44 4.99 -0.21
N ILE A 179 -5.43 4.30 -0.74
CA ILE A 179 -4.63 3.30 0.00
C ILE A 179 -4.03 3.95 1.24
N ALA A 180 -3.35 5.08 1.08
CA ALA A 180 -2.64 5.75 2.16
C ALA A 180 -3.61 6.32 3.21
N LYS A 181 -4.71 6.97 2.79
CA LYS A 181 -5.76 7.48 3.68
C LYS A 181 -6.36 6.41 4.59
N ASN A 182 -6.50 5.19 4.06
CA ASN A 182 -7.12 4.07 4.76
C ASN A 182 -6.11 3.11 5.40
N PHE A 183 -4.81 3.44 5.40
CA PHE A 183 -3.75 2.60 5.95
C PHE A 183 -3.70 1.18 5.34
N LEU A 184 -4.10 1.02 4.07
CA LEU A 184 -4.13 -0.29 3.41
C LEU A 184 -2.70 -0.77 3.13
N TYR A 185 -2.52 -2.09 3.17
CA TYR A 185 -1.25 -2.81 2.97
C TYR A 185 -0.14 -2.51 3.98
N ILE A 186 -0.40 -1.68 4.99
CA ILE A 186 0.64 -1.15 5.88
C ILE A 186 1.45 -2.24 6.59
N ASP A 187 0.82 -3.34 7.02
CA ASP A 187 1.52 -4.45 7.67
C ASP A 187 2.48 -5.18 6.73
N VAL A 188 2.13 -5.29 5.44
CA VAL A 188 2.98 -5.94 4.43
C VAL A 188 4.15 -5.03 4.08
N ILE A 189 3.87 -3.73 3.91
CA ILE A 189 4.88 -2.71 3.66
C ILE A 189 5.87 -2.67 4.83
N LEU A 190 5.38 -2.60 6.07
CA LEU A 190 6.21 -2.58 7.27
C LEU A 190 7.11 -3.81 7.36
N LYS A 191 6.54 -5.01 7.14
CA LYS A 191 7.31 -6.28 7.14
C LYS A 191 8.39 -6.29 6.08
N TYR A 192 8.09 -5.80 4.88
CA TYR A 192 9.04 -5.73 3.77
C TYR A 192 10.16 -4.72 4.03
N GLN A 193 9.82 -3.51 4.51
CA GLN A 193 10.81 -2.45 4.73
C GLN A 193 11.74 -2.74 5.91
N ILE A 194 11.20 -3.30 7.01
CA ILE A 194 11.99 -3.59 8.21
C ILE A 194 12.77 -4.90 8.06
N ASN A 195 12.15 -5.95 7.52
CA ASN A 195 12.77 -7.27 7.34
C ASN A 195 13.58 -7.78 8.56
N ASN A 196 13.11 -7.48 9.77
CA ASN A 196 13.75 -7.84 11.03
C ASN A 196 12.67 -8.09 12.10
N GLY A 197 12.63 -9.30 12.65
CA GLY A 197 11.55 -9.73 13.56
C GLY A 197 11.50 -8.95 14.87
N GLU A 198 12.65 -8.63 15.45
CA GLU A 198 12.73 -7.89 16.72
C GLU A 198 12.29 -6.43 16.54
N ARG A 199 12.75 -5.78 15.47
CA ARG A 199 12.36 -4.41 15.11
C ARG A 199 10.88 -4.31 14.74
N LEU A 200 10.33 -5.31 14.05
CA LEU A 200 8.89 -5.40 13.81
C LEU A 200 8.11 -5.49 15.12
N LYS A 201 8.53 -6.37 16.04
CA LYS A 201 7.92 -6.50 17.37
C LYS A 201 8.00 -5.19 18.15
N HIS A 202 9.12 -4.48 18.06
CA HIS A 202 9.29 -3.15 18.62
C HIS A 202 8.24 -2.17 18.06
N CYS A 203 8.10 -2.06 16.74
CA CYS A 203 7.10 -1.20 16.10
C CYS A 203 5.67 -1.48 16.58
N TYR A 204 5.25 -2.75 16.65
CA TYR A 204 3.92 -3.09 17.17
C TYR A 204 3.74 -2.75 18.65
N ASN A 205 4.78 -2.90 19.47
CA ASN A 205 4.73 -2.54 20.88
C ASN A 205 4.67 -1.02 21.08
N THR A 206 5.46 -0.26 20.30
CA THR A 206 5.42 1.20 20.27
C THR A 206 4.05 1.69 19.83
N ALA A 207 3.46 1.10 18.78
CA ALA A 207 2.11 1.43 18.32
C ALA A 207 1.04 1.22 19.41
N LYS A 208 1.07 0.10 20.13
CA LYS A 208 0.15 -0.19 21.24
C LYS A 208 0.33 0.76 22.41
N MET A 209 1.57 1.10 22.76
CA MET A 209 1.86 2.09 23.80
C MET A 209 1.33 3.47 23.38
N ALA A 210 1.64 3.92 22.16
CA ALA A 210 1.21 5.21 21.63
C ALA A 210 -0.31 5.35 21.63
N ALA A 211 -1.04 4.32 21.20
CA ALA A 211 -2.50 4.30 21.26
C ALA A 211 -3.04 4.38 22.69
N SER A 212 -2.37 3.74 23.65
CA SER A 212 -2.78 3.75 25.06
C SER A 212 -2.55 5.11 25.70
N LEU A 213 -1.38 5.72 25.46
CA LEU A 213 -1.07 7.07 25.92
C LEU A 213 -2.02 8.10 25.30
N ALA A 214 -2.28 8.01 23.99
CA ALA A 214 -3.22 8.92 23.32
C ALA A 214 -4.62 8.88 23.95
N LYS A 215 -5.14 7.69 24.29
CA LYS A 215 -6.43 7.58 24.99
C LYS A 215 -6.42 8.24 26.36
N ALA A 216 -5.35 8.03 27.13
CA ALA A 216 -5.22 8.60 28.47
C ALA A 216 -5.14 10.14 28.44
N HIS A 217 -4.55 10.69 27.37
CA HIS A 217 -4.35 12.13 27.17
C HIS A 217 -5.37 12.77 26.21
N ASN A 218 -6.53 12.16 26.01
CA ASN A 218 -7.63 12.68 25.16
C ASN A 218 -7.22 13.06 23.72
N SER A 219 -6.34 12.27 23.11
CA SER A 219 -5.87 12.42 21.73
C SER A 219 -6.31 11.26 20.84
N ASP A 220 -6.24 11.42 19.52
CA ASP A 220 -6.64 10.37 18.57
C ASP A 220 -5.73 9.13 18.68
N ALA A 221 -6.30 8.04 19.20
CA ALA A 221 -5.61 6.78 19.43
C ALA A 221 -5.20 6.06 18.14
N LYS A 222 -5.96 6.24 17.05
CA LYS A 222 -5.65 5.63 15.74
C LYS A 222 -4.47 6.34 15.10
N ILE A 223 -4.45 7.67 15.12
CA ILE A 223 -3.32 8.48 14.64
C ILE A 223 -2.05 8.13 15.41
N ALA A 224 -2.13 8.10 16.74
CA ALA A 224 -0.99 7.73 17.58
C ALA A 224 -0.52 6.28 17.34
N TYR A 225 -1.44 5.33 17.16
CA TYR A 225 -1.10 3.96 16.80
C TYR A 225 -0.25 3.91 15.52
N TYR A 226 -0.68 4.57 14.44
CA TYR A 226 0.04 4.53 13.17
C TYR A 226 1.35 5.31 13.20
N ALA A 227 1.42 6.42 13.94
CA ALA A 227 2.69 7.11 14.17
C ALA A 227 3.69 6.20 14.91
N GLY A 228 3.25 5.52 15.97
CA GLY A 228 4.06 4.53 16.67
C GLY A 228 4.39 3.28 15.85
N LEU A 229 3.53 2.86 14.94
CA LEU A 229 3.77 1.71 14.06
C LEU A 229 4.83 1.99 13.00
N LEU A 230 4.85 3.21 12.47
CA LEU A 230 5.64 3.59 11.30
C LEU A 230 6.93 4.34 11.63
N HIS A 231 7.16 4.74 12.89
CA HIS A 231 8.35 5.52 13.29
C HIS A 231 9.68 4.94 12.83
N ASP A 232 9.77 3.60 12.80
CA ASP A 232 10.98 2.85 12.49
C ASP A 232 10.89 2.14 11.12
N ILE A 233 9.97 2.53 10.23
CA ILE A 233 9.72 1.84 8.95
C ILE A 233 10.97 1.68 8.07
N THR A 234 11.93 2.62 8.17
CA THR A 234 13.21 2.55 7.45
C THR A 234 14.40 2.19 8.34
N LYS A 235 14.20 1.81 9.61
CA LYS A 235 15.27 1.71 10.62
C LYS A 235 16.40 0.72 10.28
N THR A 236 16.11 -0.28 9.47
CA THR A 236 17.05 -1.36 9.12
C THR A 236 17.76 -1.14 7.79
N TRP A 237 17.59 0.03 7.18
CA TRP A 237 18.34 0.38 5.99
C TRP A 237 19.79 0.72 6.36
N GLU A 238 20.72 0.39 5.46
CA GLU A 238 22.10 0.86 5.58
C GLU A 238 22.17 2.40 5.43
N PRO A 239 23.13 3.08 6.08
CA PRO A 239 23.27 4.53 6.00
C PRO A 239 23.30 5.08 4.57
N GLU A 240 23.98 4.40 3.65
CA GLU A 240 24.07 4.79 2.23
C GLU A 240 22.69 4.77 1.56
N LYS A 241 21.85 3.79 1.89
CA LYS A 241 20.48 3.68 1.35
C LYS A 241 19.60 4.83 1.86
N HIS A 242 19.73 5.20 3.14
CA HIS A 242 19.04 6.37 3.67
C HIS A 242 19.43 7.64 2.91
N ARG A 243 20.75 7.86 2.75
CA ARG A 243 21.27 9.06 2.10
C ARG A 243 20.84 9.15 0.65
N LEU A 244 21.03 8.08 -0.13
CA LEU A 244 20.60 8.01 -1.52
C LEU A 244 19.09 8.23 -1.67
N PHE A 245 18.28 7.67 -0.77
CA PHE A 245 16.84 7.87 -0.80
C PHE A 245 16.44 9.33 -0.55
N LEU A 246 17.07 10.00 0.42
CA LEU A 246 16.82 11.41 0.73
C LEU A 246 17.32 12.34 -0.39
N GLU A 247 18.47 12.06 -0.99
CA GLU A 247 19.03 12.80 -2.14
C GLU A 247 18.11 12.72 -3.36
N ASN A 248 17.62 11.52 -3.69
CA ASN A 248 16.67 11.30 -4.79
C ASN A 248 15.32 12.02 -4.58
N HIS A 249 15.02 12.45 -3.34
CA HIS A 249 13.85 13.25 -3.01
C HIS A 249 14.17 14.72 -2.74
N HIS A 250 15.39 15.17 -3.07
CA HIS A 250 15.83 16.55 -2.93
C HIS A 250 15.70 17.10 -1.49
N PHE A 251 15.96 16.27 -0.47
CA PHE A 251 15.86 16.65 0.95
C PHE A 251 16.90 17.72 1.39
N GLY A 252 17.83 18.11 0.52
CA GLY A 252 18.88 19.09 0.79
C GLY A 252 20.26 18.44 0.87
N ASP A 253 21.16 19.04 1.66
CA ASP A 253 22.54 18.56 1.81
C ASP A 253 22.63 17.39 2.80
N VAL A 254 22.40 16.19 2.26
CA VAL A 254 22.38 14.92 3.00
C VAL A 254 23.76 14.56 3.58
N SER A 255 24.86 15.13 3.07
CA SER A 255 26.21 14.87 3.56
C SER A 255 26.43 15.33 5.00
N LYS A 256 25.67 16.33 5.46
CA LYS A 256 25.74 16.90 6.81
C LYS A 256 24.94 16.12 7.86
N LEU A 257 24.08 15.18 7.43
CA LEU A 257 23.23 14.44 8.35
C LEU A 257 24.03 13.42 9.17
N LEU A 258 23.81 13.43 10.48
CA LEU A 258 24.36 12.44 11.40
C LEU A 258 23.56 11.15 11.36
N ASN A 259 24.20 10.02 11.67
CA ASN A 259 23.59 8.70 11.50
C ASN A 259 22.29 8.51 12.30
N TYR A 260 22.18 9.10 13.50
CA TYR A 260 20.97 9.00 14.31
C TYR A 260 19.76 9.74 13.69
N GLN A 261 19.99 10.71 12.81
CA GLN A 261 18.94 11.48 12.13
C GLN A 261 18.40 10.73 10.90
N LEU A 262 19.19 9.84 10.30
CA LEU A 262 18.89 9.27 8.99
C LEU A 262 17.55 8.54 8.94
N HIS A 263 17.27 7.65 9.90
CA HIS A 263 16.07 6.82 9.82
C HIS A 263 14.78 7.60 10.06
N GLN A 264 14.77 8.57 10.97
CA GLN A 264 13.57 9.37 11.20
C GLN A 264 13.23 10.24 9.97
N LEU A 265 14.25 10.81 9.31
CA LEU A 265 14.08 11.67 8.15
C LEU A 265 13.67 10.87 6.92
N SER A 266 14.31 9.71 6.68
CA SER A 266 13.92 8.83 5.57
C SER A 266 12.55 8.19 5.80
N ALA A 267 12.18 7.87 7.05
CA ALA A 267 10.84 7.38 7.38
C ALA A 267 9.78 8.43 7.07
N ALA A 268 9.99 9.68 7.52
CA ALA A 268 9.11 10.78 7.21
C ALA A 268 9.00 11.02 5.70
N GLN A 269 10.13 11.02 4.97
CA GLN A 269 10.13 11.20 3.52
C GLN A 269 9.45 10.03 2.78
N PHE A 270 9.63 8.78 3.23
CA PHE A 270 8.94 7.61 2.67
C PHE A 270 7.42 7.73 2.80
N LEU A 271 6.93 8.25 3.92
CA LEU A 271 5.51 8.51 4.16
C LEU A 271 4.99 9.77 3.44
N LYS A 272 5.86 10.61 2.88
CA LYS A 272 5.48 11.72 1.99
C LYS A 272 5.40 11.27 0.54
N SER A 273 6.32 10.41 0.08
CA SER A 273 6.43 10.04 -1.34
C SER A 273 5.91 8.63 -1.67
N ASN A 274 6.49 7.58 -1.09
CA ASN A 274 6.19 6.19 -1.42
C ASN A 274 4.84 5.72 -0.90
N TYR A 275 4.47 6.20 0.29
CA TYR A 275 3.17 5.96 0.92
C TYR A 275 2.56 7.31 1.29
N PRO A 276 2.00 8.09 0.33
CA PRO A 276 1.66 9.51 0.49
C PRO A 276 0.55 9.70 1.54
N LEU A 277 0.97 9.74 2.80
CA LEU A 277 0.11 9.63 3.96
C LEU A 277 -0.52 11.00 4.22
N PRO A 278 -1.87 11.13 4.16
CA PRO A 278 -2.54 12.42 4.29
C PRO A 278 -2.74 12.83 5.76
N TYR A 279 -1.77 12.51 6.62
CA TYR A 279 -1.78 12.80 8.06
C TYR A 279 -0.44 13.48 8.42
N PRO A 280 -0.29 14.78 8.14
CA PRO A 280 0.96 15.51 8.37
C PRO A 280 1.43 15.43 9.84
N GLU A 281 0.50 15.29 10.79
CA GLU A 281 0.79 15.08 12.20
C GLU A 281 1.53 13.77 12.47
N ILE A 282 1.20 12.68 11.77
CA ILE A 282 1.94 11.40 11.87
C ILE A 282 3.36 11.59 11.34
N VAL A 283 3.48 12.21 10.18
CA VAL A 283 4.76 12.40 9.50
C VAL A 283 5.69 13.29 10.34
N ARG A 284 5.17 14.38 10.89
CA ARG A 284 5.90 15.26 11.82
C ARG A 284 6.37 14.52 13.06
N ALA A 285 5.49 13.78 13.72
CA ALA A 285 5.84 13.06 14.94
C ALA A 285 6.97 12.05 14.69
N ILE A 286 6.97 11.40 13.52
CA ILE A 286 8.06 10.52 13.09
C ILE A 286 9.32 11.31 12.75
N GLU A 287 9.22 12.47 12.10
CA GLU A 287 10.38 13.29 11.72
C GLU A 287 11.21 13.77 12.92
N CYS A 288 10.59 13.88 14.11
CA CYS A 288 11.23 14.37 15.33
C CYS A 288 11.41 13.32 16.45
N HIS A 289 11.01 12.06 16.24
CA HIS A 289 10.93 11.08 17.34
C HIS A 289 12.27 10.67 17.95
N THR A 290 13.41 10.93 17.31
CA THR A 290 14.73 10.66 17.90
C THR A 290 15.51 11.91 18.25
N SER A 291 15.53 12.91 17.36
CA SER A 291 16.29 14.14 17.55
C SER A 291 15.57 15.20 18.37
N LEU A 292 14.27 15.05 18.60
CA LEU A 292 13.38 16.15 19.03
C LEU A 292 13.29 17.24 17.96
N CYS A 293 12.39 18.20 18.19
CA CYS A 293 12.33 19.48 17.49
C CYS A 293 12.07 20.60 18.50
N HIS A 294 12.24 21.87 18.12
CA HIS A 294 12.11 22.99 19.07
C HIS A 294 10.77 23.01 19.83
N GLN A 295 9.68 22.64 19.18
CA GLN A 295 8.35 22.56 19.79
C GLN A 295 7.75 21.17 19.59
N MET A 296 7.67 20.41 20.69
CA MET A 296 7.07 19.08 20.70
C MET A 296 5.58 19.19 21.07
N ASN A 297 4.69 18.87 20.13
CA ASN A 297 3.26 18.76 20.42
C ASN A 297 2.95 17.46 21.17
N LEU A 298 1.68 17.25 21.55
CA LEU A 298 1.26 16.06 22.29
C LEU A 298 1.56 14.75 21.55
N LEU A 299 1.31 14.67 20.23
CA LEU A 299 1.58 13.46 19.44
C LEU A 299 3.08 13.20 19.32
N ASP A 300 3.88 14.24 19.10
CA ASP A 300 5.35 14.16 19.05
C ASP A 300 5.89 13.53 20.35
N LYS A 301 5.39 14.00 21.50
CA LYS A 301 5.72 13.45 22.83
C LYS A 301 5.23 12.02 23.00
N ILE A 302 4.01 11.70 22.57
CA ILE A 302 3.46 10.33 22.61
C ILE A 302 4.36 9.36 21.85
N VAL A 303 4.79 9.68 20.63
CA VAL A 303 5.65 8.79 19.84
C VAL A 303 7.03 8.65 20.49
N TYR A 304 7.65 9.77 20.90
CA TYR A 304 8.96 9.77 21.57
C TYR A 304 8.96 8.93 22.85
N VAL A 305 7.99 9.17 23.74
CA VAL A 305 7.84 8.42 24.99
C VAL A 305 7.60 6.95 24.67
N SER A 306 6.66 6.65 23.77
CA SER A 306 6.28 5.27 23.43
C SER A 306 7.45 4.44 22.91
N ASP A 307 8.32 5.00 22.05
CA ASP A 307 9.51 4.29 21.56
C ASP A 307 10.44 3.84 22.71
N LYS A 308 10.60 4.70 23.73
CA LYS A 308 11.51 4.44 24.85
C LYS A 308 10.93 3.54 25.93
N ILE A 309 9.60 3.57 26.14
CA ILE A 309 8.93 2.78 27.19
C ILE A 309 8.07 1.64 26.66
N ALA A 310 8.08 1.33 25.35
CA ALA A 310 7.36 0.20 24.77
C ALA A 310 7.56 -1.10 25.57
N ILE A 311 6.58 -2.01 25.58
CA ILE A 311 6.54 -3.24 26.42
C ILE A 311 7.80 -4.12 26.29
N GLY A 312 8.55 -4.03 25.19
CA GLY A 312 9.83 -4.75 25.00
C GLY A 312 11.07 -4.12 25.64
N ARG A 313 11.01 -2.85 26.06
CA ARG A 313 12.13 -2.09 26.64
C ARG A 313 12.37 -2.50 28.10
N ARG A 314 13.64 -2.65 28.47
CA ARG A 314 14.10 -3.10 29.79
C ARG A 314 15.18 -2.17 30.33
N PHE A 315 14.86 -1.44 31.38
CA PHE A 315 15.80 -0.67 32.19
C PHE A 315 15.15 -0.35 33.54
N GLU A 316 15.94 0.06 34.52
CA GLU A 316 15.47 0.37 35.86
C GLU A 316 14.41 1.49 35.83
N GLY A 317 13.30 1.31 36.55
CA GLY A 317 12.24 2.32 36.60
C GLY A 317 11.24 2.32 35.42
N VAL A 318 11.45 1.51 34.36
CA VAL A 318 10.59 1.55 33.16
C VAL A 318 9.11 1.27 33.45
N GLN A 319 8.80 0.40 34.44
CA GLN A 319 7.41 0.09 34.79
C GLN A 319 6.72 1.26 35.48
N GLN A 320 7.44 1.99 36.33
CA GLN A 320 6.96 3.21 36.96
C GLN A 320 6.72 4.29 35.91
N LEU A 321 7.65 4.45 34.96
CA LEU A 321 7.48 5.40 33.85
C LEU A 321 6.27 5.07 32.97
N ARG A 322 5.98 3.79 32.72
CA ARG A 322 4.76 3.38 31.98
C ARG A 322 3.48 3.80 32.69
N LYS A 323 3.42 3.67 34.02
CA LYS A 323 2.26 4.08 34.81
C LYS A 323 2.14 5.60 34.82
N LEU A 324 3.24 6.30 35.14
CA LEU A 324 3.27 7.76 35.18
C LEU A 324 2.93 8.37 33.82
N ALA A 325 3.36 7.77 32.71
CA ALA A 325 3.09 8.29 31.37
C ALA A 325 1.59 8.31 31.04
N LEU A 326 0.77 7.49 31.69
CA LEU A 326 -0.69 7.52 31.53
C LEU A 326 -1.33 8.71 32.27
N GLU A 327 -0.67 9.23 33.31
CA GLU A 327 -1.17 10.32 34.14
C GLU A 327 -0.57 11.66 33.71
N ASP A 328 0.74 11.71 33.52
CA ASP A 328 1.52 12.90 33.17
C ASP A 328 2.61 12.54 32.15
N ILE A 329 2.28 12.70 30.87
CA ILE A 329 3.22 12.43 29.79
C ILE A 329 4.36 13.46 29.73
N ASP A 330 4.13 14.69 30.18
CA ASP A 330 5.13 15.76 30.15
C ASP A 330 6.24 15.50 31.15
N ALA A 331 5.89 15.03 32.36
CA ALA A 331 6.86 14.59 33.35
C ALA A 331 7.74 13.44 32.82
N VAL A 332 7.12 12.40 32.23
CA VAL A 332 7.87 11.26 31.67
C VAL A 332 8.72 11.68 30.47
N PHE A 333 8.20 12.54 29.60
CA PHE A 333 8.94 13.08 28.47
C PHE A 333 10.24 13.76 28.93
N LYS A 334 10.17 14.67 29.91
CA LYS A 334 11.37 15.34 30.47
C LYS A 334 12.37 14.36 31.06
N ILE A 335 11.91 13.35 31.80
CA ILE A 335 12.77 12.30 32.37
C ILE A 335 13.53 11.55 31.26
N LEU A 336 12.83 11.13 30.21
CA LEU A 336 13.41 10.38 29.10
C LEU A 336 14.34 11.23 28.22
N VAL A 337 14.06 12.53 28.09
CA VAL A 337 14.95 13.49 27.43
C VAL A 337 16.26 13.62 28.22
N LYS A 338 16.21 13.78 29.55
CA LYS A 338 17.42 13.80 30.40
C LYS A 338 18.24 12.52 30.28
N GLN A 339 17.57 11.37 30.30
CA GLN A 339 18.23 10.07 30.13
C GLN A 339 18.92 9.97 28.75
N SER A 340 18.24 10.39 27.68
CA SER A 340 18.81 10.38 26.32
C SER A 340 20.01 11.34 26.20
N ALA A 341 19.89 12.54 26.78
CA ALA A 341 20.98 13.51 26.81
C ALA A 341 22.20 12.97 27.56
N GLN A 342 22.00 12.25 28.67
CA GLN A 342 23.09 11.64 29.43
C GLN A 342 23.78 10.53 28.65
N LEU A 343 23.00 9.64 28.00
CA LEU A 343 23.55 8.55 27.18
C LEU A 343 24.38 9.08 26.01
N HIS A 344 23.91 10.14 25.35
CA HIS A 344 24.63 10.70 24.20
C HIS A 344 25.73 11.69 24.57
N LYS A 345 26.03 11.96 25.86
CA LYS A 345 27.25 12.73 26.22
C LYS A 345 28.53 12.02 25.79
N GLU A 346 28.46 10.70 25.63
CA GLU A 346 29.56 9.85 25.19
C GLU A 346 29.61 9.72 23.65
N GLU A 347 28.61 10.24 22.92
CA GLU A 347 28.50 10.21 21.46
C GLU A 347 28.62 11.61 20.83
N LYS A 348 29.05 11.68 19.56
CA LYS A 348 29.21 12.96 18.85
C LYS A 348 27.86 13.50 18.38
N ASN A 349 27.18 14.29 19.21
CA ASN A 349 25.98 15.04 18.85
C ASN A 349 26.30 16.36 18.12
N SER A 350 25.32 16.88 17.37
CA SER A 350 25.37 18.25 16.85
C SER A 350 25.07 19.27 17.95
N ASP A 351 25.51 20.52 17.76
CA ASP A 351 25.20 21.62 18.68
C ASP A 351 23.69 21.84 18.83
N GLU A 352 22.95 21.74 17.70
CA GLU A 352 21.49 21.81 17.66
C GLU A 352 20.84 20.73 18.53
N GLN A 353 21.32 19.47 18.46
CA GLN A 353 20.78 18.39 19.29
C GLN A 353 21.00 18.64 20.78
N ASN A 354 22.16 19.19 21.15
CA ASN A 354 22.48 19.53 22.53
C ASN A 354 21.60 20.69 23.04
N GLU A 355 21.28 21.66 22.19
CA GLU A 355 20.32 22.72 22.49
C GLU A 355 18.91 22.17 22.71
N LEU A 356 18.44 21.27 21.83
CA LEU A 356 17.14 20.62 21.98
C LEU A 356 17.02 19.84 23.30
N TYR A 357 18.08 19.18 23.74
CA TYR A 357 18.09 18.56 25.07
C TYR A 357 17.94 19.56 26.20
N LYS A 358 18.59 20.73 26.12
CA LYS A 358 18.43 21.78 27.15
C LYS A 358 17.02 22.37 27.18
N ILE A 359 16.38 22.53 26.02
CA ILE A 359 15.01 23.05 25.90
C ILE A 359 13.99 22.12 26.57
N HIS A 360 14.16 20.80 26.38
CA HIS A 360 13.17 19.79 26.77
C HIS A 360 13.48 19.02 28.06
N SER A 361 14.62 19.27 28.72
CA SER A 361 14.99 18.63 29.99
C SER A 361 14.43 19.33 31.22
#